data_AF-A0A093XK70-F1
#
_entry.id   AF-A0A093XK70-F1
#
_cell.length_a   1.000
_cell.length_b   1.000
_cell.length_c   1.000
_cell.angle_alpha   90.00
_cell.angle_beta   90.00
_cell.angle_gamma   90.00
#
_symmetry.space_group_name_H-M   'P 1'
#
loop_
_entity.id
_entity.type
_entity.pdbx_description
1 polymer ?
#
loop_
_entity_poly.entity_id
_entity_poly.type
_entity_poly.pdbx_seq_one_letter_code
_entity_poly.pdbx_strand_id
1 'polypeptide(L)'
;MAILALHVPPPPPHASNTSLPSLDPESLALIAYFSLAIPRGEWSLIPSLPGANPTGLLPALKWGDVWVGGWGNVIDFIGKMGGEEWALGGREEGDNGRGSAGRGDVIAFSNFIRTKGRTLLDLSLFGSLQNYNALTR
;
A
#
# COMPACT_ATOMS: atom_id res chain seq x y z
N MET A 1 -0.71 -3.91 -23.55
CA MET A 1 -0.61 -4.58 -22.23
C MET A 1 -1.36 -3.71 -21.23
N ALA A 2 -2.10 -4.29 -20.29
CA ALA A 2 -2.84 -3.51 -19.29
C ALA A 2 -1.86 -3.02 -18.22
N ILE A 3 -1.79 -1.70 -18.03
CA ILE A 3 -0.99 -1.05 -16.98
C ILE A 3 -1.66 -1.29 -15.63
N LEU A 4 -0.86 -1.49 -14.59
CA LEU A 4 -1.33 -1.61 -13.22
C LEU A 4 -1.86 -0.24 -12.73
N ALA A 5 -3.15 -0.15 -12.41
CA ALA A 5 -3.74 1.07 -11.87
C ALA A 5 -3.96 0.92 -10.36
N LEU A 6 -3.15 1.62 -9.56
CA LEU A 6 -3.29 1.65 -8.12
C LEU A 6 -4.24 2.78 -7.71
N HIS A 7 -5.43 2.39 -7.26
CA HIS A 7 -6.46 3.29 -6.74
C HIS A 7 -6.23 3.55 -5.25
N VAL A 8 -6.14 4.83 -4.87
CA VAL A 8 -5.91 5.25 -3.46
C VAL A 8 -6.84 6.39 -3.05
N PRO A 9 -7.11 6.57 -1.75
CA PRO A 9 -7.86 7.73 -1.27
C PRO A 9 -7.07 9.01 -1.59
N PRO A 10 -7.72 10.05 -2.12
CA PRO A 10 -7.07 11.35 -2.30
C PRO A 10 -6.64 11.94 -0.94
N PRO A 11 -5.63 12.83 -0.93
CA PRO A 11 -5.32 13.58 0.28
C PRO A 11 -6.51 14.49 0.63
N PRO A 12 -6.72 14.82 1.92
CA PRO A 12 -7.77 15.75 2.32
C PRO A 12 -7.58 17.14 1.70
N PRO A 13 -8.67 17.89 1.45
CA PRO A 13 -8.61 19.18 0.77
C PRO A 13 -7.70 20.20 1.44
N HIS A 14 -7.61 20.15 2.78
CA HIS A 14 -6.88 21.11 3.60
C HIS A 14 -5.49 20.61 4.00
N ALA A 15 -5.13 19.38 3.63
CA ALA A 15 -3.79 18.83 3.82
C ALA A 15 -2.75 19.45 2.85
N SER A 16 -2.95 20.69 2.41
CA SER A 16 -2.08 21.46 1.49
C SER A 16 -0.61 21.56 1.93
N ASN A 17 -0.31 21.20 3.18
CA ASN A 17 1.04 21.16 3.74
C ASN A 17 1.71 19.78 3.66
N THR A 18 0.98 18.73 3.27
CA THR A 18 1.55 17.39 3.12
C THR A 18 1.84 17.15 1.64
N SER A 19 3.11 16.94 1.31
CA SER A 19 3.54 16.55 -0.04
C SER A 19 3.21 15.09 -0.37
N LEU A 20 2.29 14.49 0.38
CA LEU A 20 1.96 13.07 0.33
C LEU A 20 0.75 12.84 -0.58
N PRO A 21 0.78 11.81 -1.44
CA PRO A 21 -0.31 11.52 -2.37
C PRO A 21 -1.56 10.91 -1.71
N SER A 22 -1.49 10.54 -0.42
CA SER A 22 -2.61 10.05 0.39
C SER A 22 -2.29 10.23 1.87
N LEU A 23 -3.30 10.28 2.74
CA LEU A 23 -3.11 10.14 4.20
C LEU A 23 -3.29 8.70 4.68
N ASP A 24 -3.73 7.79 3.81
CA ASP A 24 -3.90 6.40 4.19
C ASP A 24 -2.53 5.68 4.22
N PRO A 25 -2.07 5.16 5.38
CA PRO A 25 -0.76 4.53 5.51
C PRO A 25 -0.59 3.29 4.63
N GLU A 26 -1.63 2.50 4.42
CA GLU A 26 -1.56 1.32 3.55
C GLU A 26 -1.42 1.73 2.08
N SER A 27 -2.11 2.78 1.65
CA SER A 27 -1.97 3.39 0.33
C SER A 27 -0.55 3.94 0.13
N LEU A 28 -0.02 4.68 1.10
CA LEU A 28 1.36 5.19 1.05
C LEU A 28 2.39 4.05 0.96
N ALA A 29 2.17 2.97 1.72
CA ALA A 29 3.04 1.79 1.66
C ALA A 29 3.04 1.15 0.26
N LEU A 30 1.88 1.01 -0.38
CA LEU A 30 1.80 0.48 -1.75
C LEU A 30 2.43 1.43 -2.77
N ILE A 31 2.23 2.74 -2.64
CA ILE A 31 2.86 3.73 -3.54
C ILE A 31 4.38 3.64 -3.45
N ALA A 32 4.93 3.56 -2.24
CA ALA A 32 6.36 3.40 -2.02
C ALA A 32 6.88 2.08 -2.60
N TYR A 33 6.17 0.97 -2.33
CA TYR A 33 6.52 -0.34 -2.86
C TYR A 33 6.48 -0.38 -4.40
N PHE A 34 5.41 0.14 -5.04
CA PHE A 34 5.30 0.21 -6.50
C PHE A 34 6.41 1.09 -7.11
N SER A 35 6.78 2.19 -6.44
CA SER A 35 7.86 3.08 -6.90
C SER A 35 9.25 2.43 -6.84
N LEU A 36 9.44 1.45 -5.96
CA LEU A 36 10.73 0.79 -5.74
C LEU A 36 10.85 -0.54 -6.48
N ALA A 37 9.78 -1.34 -6.53
CA ALA A 37 9.81 -2.71 -7.03
C ALA A 37 9.30 -2.85 -8.47
N ILE A 38 8.44 -1.93 -8.94
CA ILE A 38 7.79 -2.06 -10.24
C ILE A 38 8.42 -1.05 -11.23
N PRO A 39 8.83 -1.49 -12.44
CA PRO A 39 9.40 -0.60 -13.44
C PRO A 39 8.51 0.61 -13.74
N ARG A 40 9.14 1.77 -13.97
CA ARG A 40 8.42 2.99 -14.36
C ARG A 40 7.68 2.76 -15.68
N GLY A 41 6.43 3.20 -15.73
CA GLY A 41 5.54 3.04 -16.89
C GLY A 41 4.67 1.78 -16.85
N GLU A 42 4.95 0.82 -15.97
CA GLU A 42 4.12 -0.38 -15.78
C GLU A 42 2.97 -0.16 -14.79
N TRP A 43 2.97 0.97 -14.09
CA TRP A 43 1.91 1.32 -13.16
C TRP A 43 1.57 2.82 -13.16
N SER A 44 0.37 3.14 -12.67
CA SER A 44 -0.12 4.50 -12.51
C SER A 44 -0.90 4.64 -11.19
N LEU A 45 -0.89 5.86 -10.64
CA LEU A 45 -1.60 6.20 -9.42
C LEU A 45 -2.92 6.91 -9.77
N ILE A 46 -4.04 6.38 -9.26
CA ILE A 46 -5.38 6.90 -9.53
C ILE A 46 -6.04 7.35 -8.21
N PRO A 47 -6.31 8.65 -8.03
CA PRO A 47 -7.16 9.12 -6.94
C PRO A 47 -8.57 8.52 -7.06
N SER A 48 -9.08 7.91 -5.99
CA SER A 48 -10.31 7.12 -6.02
C SER A 48 -11.10 7.20 -4.72
N LEU A 49 -12.38 6.83 -4.80
CA LEU A 49 -13.26 6.64 -3.64
C LEU A 49 -13.62 5.16 -3.48
N PRO A 50 -13.96 4.68 -2.26
CA PRO A 50 -14.28 3.26 -2.03
C PRO A 50 -15.40 2.72 -2.93
N GLY A 51 -16.40 3.55 -3.25
CA GLY A 51 -17.51 3.18 -4.15
C GLY A 51 -17.17 3.15 -5.64
N ALA A 52 -15.97 3.55 -6.03
CA ALA A 52 -15.55 3.58 -7.45
C ALA A 52 -15.00 2.23 -7.94
N ASN A 53 -14.93 1.22 -7.07
CA ASN A 53 -14.44 -0.11 -7.41
C ASN A 53 -15.32 -1.21 -6.76
N PRO A 54 -15.40 -2.41 -7.36
CA PRO A 54 -16.28 -3.47 -6.87
C PRO A 54 -15.84 -4.10 -5.55
N THR A 55 -14.60 -3.87 -5.09
CA THR A 55 -14.13 -4.41 -3.80
C THR A 55 -14.64 -3.60 -2.61
N GLY A 56 -15.09 -2.37 -2.83
CA GLY A 56 -15.53 -1.46 -1.76
C GLY A 56 -14.41 -1.00 -0.82
N LEU A 57 -13.15 -1.35 -1.12
CA LEU A 57 -11.98 -1.06 -0.31
C LEU A 57 -11.01 -0.16 -1.06
N LEU A 58 -10.21 0.58 -0.30
CA LEU A 58 -9.00 1.24 -0.76
C LEU A 58 -7.88 0.99 0.26
N PRO A 59 -6.61 0.88 -0.16
CA PRO A 59 -6.15 0.92 -1.56
C PRO A 59 -6.64 -0.29 -2.37
N ALA A 60 -6.77 -0.14 -3.69
CA ALA A 60 -7.19 -1.21 -4.59
C ALA A 60 -6.37 -1.18 -5.89
N LEU A 61 -6.01 -2.35 -6.40
CA LEU A 61 -5.33 -2.50 -7.67
C LEU A 61 -6.32 -2.95 -8.74
N LYS A 62 -6.26 -2.28 -9.91
CA LYS A 62 -6.93 -2.70 -11.13
C LYS A 62 -5.91 -3.16 -12.17
N TRP A 63 -6.15 -4.32 -12.76
CA TRP A 63 -5.37 -4.85 -13.88
C TRP A 63 -6.32 -5.47 -14.90
N GLY A 64 -6.51 -4.79 -16.04
CA GLY A 64 -7.58 -5.15 -16.99
C GLY A 64 -8.95 -5.06 -16.30
N ASP A 65 -9.68 -6.17 -16.26
CA ASP A 65 -10.98 -6.29 -15.58
C ASP A 65 -10.88 -6.84 -14.14
N VAL A 66 -9.67 -7.17 -13.68
CA VAL A 66 -9.43 -7.72 -12.35
C VAL A 66 -9.27 -6.60 -11.33
N TRP A 67 -9.93 -6.75 -10.17
CA TRP A 67 -9.82 -5.86 -9.03
C TRP A 67 -9.33 -6.60 -7.79
N VAL A 68 -8.38 -6.00 -7.07
CA VAL A 68 -7.80 -6.55 -5.85
C VAL A 68 -7.79 -5.46 -4.78
N GLY A 69 -8.57 -5.63 -3.71
CA GLY A 69 -8.70 -4.65 -2.63
C GLY A 69 -7.84 -4.98 -1.40
N GLY A 70 -7.26 -3.96 -0.79
CA GLY A 70 -6.50 -4.03 0.45
C GLY A 70 -5.01 -4.33 0.25
N TRP A 71 -4.17 -3.79 1.15
CA TRP A 71 -2.71 -3.87 1.03
C TRP A 71 -2.17 -5.29 0.83
N GLY A 72 -2.55 -6.23 1.70
CA GLY A 72 -2.00 -7.59 1.69
C GLY A 72 -2.34 -8.34 0.40
N ASN A 73 -3.60 -8.24 -0.04
CA ASN A 73 -4.05 -8.89 -1.27
C ASN A 73 -3.34 -8.32 -2.50
N VAL A 74 -3.09 -7.01 -2.54
CA VAL A 74 -2.34 -6.36 -3.63
C VAL A 74 -0.90 -6.85 -3.66
N ILE A 75 -0.22 -6.91 -2.52
CA ILE A 75 1.16 -7.45 -2.42
C ILE A 75 1.20 -8.90 -2.92
N ASP A 76 0.29 -9.75 -2.47
CA ASP A 76 0.24 -11.15 -2.86
C ASP A 76 -0.05 -11.32 -4.36
N PHE A 77 -0.94 -10.50 -4.91
CA PHE A 77 -1.28 -10.52 -6.33
C PHE A 77 -0.10 -10.10 -7.20
N ILE A 78 0.57 -9.00 -6.85
CA ILE A 78 1.74 -8.51 -7.59
C ILE A 78 2.90 -9.51 -7.51
N GLY A 79 3.16 -10.10 -6.34
CA GLY A 79 4.19 -11.12 -6.20
C GLY A 79 3.93 -12.36 -7.06
N LYS A 80 2.67 -12.78 -7.20
CA LYS A 80 2.29 -13.87 -8.11
C LYS A 80 2.42 -13.49 -9.59
N MET A 81 2.17 -12.22 -9.93
CA MET A 81 2.24 -11.73 -11.31
C MET A 81 3.69 -11.50 -11.79
N GLY A 82 4.52 -10.84 -10.97
CA GLY A 82 5.88 -10.46 -11.31
C GLY A 82 6.97 -11.45 -10.91
N GLY A 83 6.60 -12.52 -10.21
CA GLY A 83 7.56 -13.51 -9.69
C GLY A 83 8.43 -12.94 -8.56
N GLU A 84 9.61 -13.55 -8.38
CA GLU A 84 10.54 -13.21 -7.29
C GLU A 84 11.00 -11.73 -7.32
N GLU A 85 11.09 -11.13 -8.50
CA GLU A 85 11.52 -9.74 -8.69
C GLU A 85 10.55 -8.73 -8.06
N TRP A 86 9.25 -9.02 -8.10
CA TRP A 86 8.24 -8.14 -7.51
C TRP A 86 7.81 -8.62 -6.13
N ALA A 87 8.16 -9.81 -5.68
CA ALA A 87 7.74 -10.29 -4.38
C ALA A 87 8.25 -9.41 -3.23
N LEU A 88 7.35 -8.95 -2.35
CA LEU A 88 7.75 -8.22 -1.14
C LEU A 88 8.60 -9.14 -0.26
N GLY A 89 9.77 -8.64 0.17
CA GLY A 89 10.79 -9.43 0.85
C GLY A 89 11.87 -10.04 -0.05
N GLY A 90 11.74 -9.85 -1.38
CA GLY A 90 12.75 -10.25 -2.36
C GLY A 90 12.91 -11.76 -2.55
N ARG A 91 13.98 -12.12 -3.27
CA ARG A 91 14.42 -13.49 -3.53
C ARG A 91 14.98 -14.12 -2.27
N GLU A 92 14.62 -15.37 -1.98
CA GLU A 92 15.35 -16.17 -1.00
C GLU A 92 16.75 -16.45 -1.58
N GLU A 93 17.75 -15.66 -1.19
CA GLU A 93 19.14 -15.96 -1.52
C GLU A 93 19.53 -17.27 -0.85
N GLY A 94 19.62 -18.33 -1.66
CA GLY A 94 20.47 -19.51 -1.47
C GLY A 94 20.32 -20.25 -0.14
N ASP A 95 19.89 -21.51 -0.23
CA ASP A 95 19.94 -22.49 0.86
C ASP A 95 21.39 -22.75 1.31
N ASN A 96 21.95 -21.81 2.07
CA ASN A 96 23.22 -21.90 2.77
C ASN A 96 22.95 -21.99 4.29
N GLY A 97 21.73 -22.37 4.70
CA GLY A 97 21.32 -22.48 6.11
C GLY A 97 21.08 -21.15 6.85
N ARG A 98 20.98 -20.01 6.15
CA ARG A 98 20.71 -18.68 6.76
C ARG A 98 19.57 -17.87 6.11
N GLY A 99 18.91 -18.37 5.05
CA GLY A 99 17.99 -17.60 4.20
C GLY A 99 16.50 -17.55 4.59
N SER A 100 16.03 -18.32 5.58
CA SER A 100 14.59 -18.38 5.95
C SER A 100 14.10 -17.18 6.77
N ALA A 101 14.99 -16.39 7.38
CA ALA A 101 14.62 -15.32 8.30
C ALA A 101 14.03 -14.09 7.61
N GLY A 102 14.50 -13.73 6.41
CA GLY A 102 14.16 -12.44 5.77
C GLY A 102 12.68 -12.28 5.44
N ARG A 103 12.06 -13.27 4.78
CA ARG A 103 10.64 -13.21 4.40
C ARG A 103 9.72 -13.34 5.62
N GLY A 104 10.09 -14.21 6.58
CA GLY A 104 9.38 -14.36 7.84
C GLY A 104 9.35 -13.07 8.66
N ASP A 105 10.50 -12.41 8.77
CA ASP A 105 10.64 -11.13 9.47
C ASP A 105 9.85 -10.02 8.77
N VAL A 106 9.88 -9.93 7.44
CA VAL A 106 9.08 -8.97 6.67
C VAL A 106 7.58 -9.15 6.96
N ILE A 107 7.09 -10.40 7.00
CA ILE A 107 5.69 -10.69 7.34
C ILE A 107 5.40 -10.30 8.79
N ALA A 108 6.26 -10.68 9.73
CA ALA A 108 6.08 -10.39 11.16
C ALA A 108 6.05 -8.89 11.44
N PHE A 109 7.03 -8.13 10.93
CA PHE A 109 7.09 -6.68 11.09
C PHE A 109 5.94 -5.97 10.36
N SER A 110 5.58 -6.39 9.15
CA SER A 110 4.43 -5.82 8.44
C SER A 110 3.15 -5.98 9.26
N ASN A 111 2.90 -7.16 9.81
CA ASN A 111 1.74 -7.42 10.67
C ASN A 111 1.78 -6.61 11.97
N PHE A 112 2.95 -6.49 12.60
CA PHE A 112 3.11 -5.68 13.80
C PHE A 112 2.80 -4.20 13.53
N ILE A 113 3.38 -3.62 12.47
CA ILE A 113 3.15 -2.22 12.08
C ILE A 113 1.68 -1.99 11.71
N ARG A 114 1.06 -2.90 10.96
CA ARG A 114 -0.36 -2.77 10.58
C ARG A 114 -1.28 -2.83 11.80
N THR A 115 -1.03 -3.74 12.73
CA THR A 115 -1.89 -3.93 13.91
C THR A 115 -1.69 -2.89 15.00
N LYS A 116 -0.46 -2.38 15.19
CA LYS A 116 -0.15 -1.41 16.25
C LYS A 116 -0.01 0.02 15.73
N GLY A 117 0.68 0.19 14.62
CA GLY A 117 0.94 1.49 14.00
C GLY A 117 -0.34 2.18 13.54
N ARG A 118 -1.29 1.43 12.96
CA ARG A 118 -2.56 2.02 12.51
C ARG A 118 -3.34 2.67 13.65
N THR A 119 -3.46 1.99 14.79
CA THR A 119 -4.16 2.54 15.96
C THR A 119 -3.52 3.82 16.47
N LEU A 120 -2.18 3.89 16.52
CA LEU A 120 -1.47 5.08 16.94
C LEU A 120 -1.64 6.24 15.96
N LEU A 121 -1.60 5.95 14.65
CA LEU A 121 -1.87 6.94 13.61
C LEU A 121 -3.30 7.46 13.68
N ASP A 122 -4.29 6.57 13.86
CA ASP A 122 -5.69 6.97 13.94
C ASP A 122 -5.93 7.85 15.17
N LEU A 123 -5.32 7.53 16.31
CA LEU A 123 -5.40 8.38 17.51
C LEU A 123 -4.75 9.75 17.28
N SER A 124 -3.59 9.80 16.61
CA SER A 124 -2.89 11.05 16.32
C SER A 124 -3.66 11.93 15.34
N LEU A 125 -4.19 11.35 14.26
CA LEU A 125 -4.83 12.07 13.16
C LEU A 125 -6.29 12.42 13.45
N PHE A 126 -7.06 11.48 14.01
CA PHE A 126 -8.51 11.63 14.21
C PHE A 126 -8.89 11.84 15.68
N GLY A 127 -8.08 11.36 16.63
CA GLY A 127 -8.34 11.53 18.07
C GLY A 127 -7.98 12.91 18.62
N SER A 128 -7.01 13.59 18.03
CA SER A 128 -6.67 14.97 18.38
C SER A 128 -7.55 15.96 17.61
N LEU A 129 -8.33 16.78 18.32
CA LEU A 129 -9.19 17.80 17.70
C LEU A 129 -8.38 18.79 16.83
N GLN A 130 -7.17 19.11 17.26
CA GLN A 130 -6.28 20.00 16.52
C GLN A 130 -5.87 19.38 15.18
N ASN A 131 -5.41 18.13 15.18
CA ASN A 131 -5.00 17.44 13.95
C ASN A 131 -6.20 17.11 13.07
N TYR A 132 -7.33 16.76 13.69
CA TYR A 132 -8.55 16.46 12.97
C TYR A 132 -8.98 17.64 12.09
N ASN A 133 -9.05 18.84 12.69
CA ASN A 133 -9.46 20.06 12.00
C ASN A 133 -8.40 20.62 11.05
N ALA A 134 -7.11 20.44 11.35
CA ALA A 134 -6.03 21.01 10.54
C ALA A 134 -5.61 20.11 9.36
N LEU A 135 -5.74 18.79 9.49
CA LEU A 135 -5.15 17.83 8.56
C LEU A 135 -6.14 16.86 7.92
N THR A 136 -7.24 16.48 8.59
CA THR A 136 -8.07 15.35 8.14
C THR A 136 -9.48 15.68 7.68
N ARG A 137 -10.10 16.74 8.22
CA ARG A 137 -11.45 17.20 7.83
C ARG A 137 -11.41 18.17 6.66
#